data_AF-A0A7X4CXR0-F1
#
_entry.id   AF-A0A7X4CXR0-F1
#
_cell.length_a   1.000
_cell.length_b   1.000
_cell.length_c   1.000
_cell.angle_alpha   90.00
_cell.angle_beta   90.00
_cell.angle_gamma   90.00
#
_symmetry.space_group_name_H-M   'P 1'
#
loop_
_entity.id
_entity.type
_entity.pdbx_description
1 polymer ?
#
loop_
_entity_poly.entity_id
_entity_poly.type
_entity_poly.pdbx_seq_one_letter_code
_entity_poly.pdbx_strand_id
1 'polypeptide(L)'
;MTERVRHMRKGLPEKQGLYDPRNEHDACGIGFVVNIRNRKSHRIIEQGLQVLKNLTHRGAVGADPLAGDGAGILIQMPDAHLRAV
;
A
#
# COMPACT_ATOMS: atom_id res chain seq x y z
N MET A 1 -1.04 30.13 35.13
CA MET A 1 -1.52 30.45 33.77
C MET A 1 -1.39 29.21 32.92
N THR A 2 -2.54 28.72 32.49
CA THR A 2 -2.85 27.40 31.94
C THR A 2 -2.17 27.13 30.59
N GLU A 3 -1.58 25.95 30.49
CA GLU A 3 -1.52 25.03 29.35
C GLU A 3 -1.19 25.55 27.93
N ARG A 4 -0.17 24.92 27.34
CA ARG A 4 -0.33 24.06 26.15
C ARG A 4 0.94 23.25 25.95
N VAL A 5 0.97 22.06 26.54
CA VAL A 5 1.86 20.99 26.05
C VAL A 5 1.36 20.67 24.64
N ARG A 6 1.96 21.32 23.63
CA ARG A 6 1.69 21.00 22.23
C ARG A 6 2.03 19.53 22.07
N HIS A 7 1.01 18.73 21.82
CA HIS A 7 1.13 17.31 21.52
C HIS A 7 1.82 17.18 20.16
N MET A 8 3.13 17.39 20.14
CA MET A 8 3.97 17.24 18.97
C MET A 8 3.96 15.76 18.62
N ARG A 9 3.27 15.38 17.54
CA ARG A 9 3.45 14.06 16.93
C ARG A 9 4.91 13.98 16.50
N LYS A 10 5.75 13.31 17.31
CA LYS A 10 7.19 13.12 17.07
C LYS A 10 7.43 12.72 15.60
N GLY A 11 8.10 13.58 14.83
CA GLY A 11 8.58 13.27 13.48
C GLY A 11 8.04 14.12 12.33
N LEU A 12 7.00 14.95 12.55
CA LEU A 12 6.46 15.84 11.51
C LEU A 12 7.05 17.26 11.62
N PRO A 13 7.29 17.98 10.49
CA PRO A 13 7.67 19.39 10.52
C PRO A 13 6.67 20.28 11.27
N GLU A 14 7.10 21.44 11.75
CA GLU A 14 6.17 22.45 12.28
C GLU A 14 5.26 23.01 11.18
N LYS A 15 4.09 23.52 11.58
CA LYS A 15 3.14 24.15 10.66
C LYS A 15 3.79 25.35 9.96
N GLN A 16 3.86 25.33 8.63
CA GLN A 16 4.49 26.39 7.83
C GLN A 16 3.81 26.58 6.46
N GLY A 17 3.55 27.83 6.07
CA GLY A 17 2.81 28.11 4.83
C GLY A 17 1.45 27.40 4.78
N LEU A 18 1.19 26.67 3.70
CA LEU A 18 -0.02 25.84 3.52
C LEU A 18 0.06 24.45 4.19
N TYR A 19 1.22 24.04 4.69
CA TYR A 19 1.42 22.76 5.36
C TYR A 19 0.83 22.80 6.78
N ASP A 20 -0.05 21.85 7.11
CA ASP A 20 -0.58 21.62 8.47
C ASP A 20 -0.36 20.15 8.85
N PRO A 21 0.46 19.83 9.86
CA PRO A 21 0.78 18.45 10.26
C PRO A 21 -0.44 17.59 10.62
N ARG A 22 -1.58 18.22 10.90
CA ARG A 22 -2.84 17.53 11.18
C ARG A 22 -3.44 16.84 9.94
N ASN A 23 -3.05 17.26 8.74
CA ASN A 23 -3.50 16.71 7.46
C ASN A 23 -2.52 15.68 6.88
N GLU A 24 -1.40 15.39 7.56
CA GLU A 24 -0.41 14.43 7.08
C GLU A 24 -0.87 12.99 7.30
N HIS A 25 -0.87 12.19 6.22
CA HIS A 25 -1.37 10.82 6.21
C HIS A 25 -0.60 9.95 5.21
N ASP A 26 -0.08 8.81 5.67
CA ASP A 26 0.55 7.83 4.79
C ASP A 26 -0.47 7.17 3.86
N ALA A 27 -0.19 7.20 2.55
CA ALA A 27 -1.06 6.62 1.53
C ALA A 27 -0.68 5.19 1.10
N CYS A 28 0.40 4.56 1.58
CA CYS A 28 0.79 3.24 1.07
C CYS A 28 0.07 2.05 1.73
N GLY A 29 -0.44 1.11 0.94
CA GLY A 29 -1.09 -0.13 1.41
C GLY A 29 -0.36 -1.41 1.03
N ILE A 30 -0.39 -2.39 1.93
CA ILE A 30 0.13 -3.74 1.70
C ILE A 30 -0.89 -4.79 2.18
N GLY A 31 -0.78 -6.00 1.64
CA GLY A 31 -1.52 -7.16 2.14
C GLY A 31 -0.86 -8.45 1.71
N PHE A 32 -1.23 -9.56 2.33
CA PHE A 32 -0.70 -10.88 2.00
C PHE A 32 -1.82 -11.92 2.03
N VAL A 33 -1.65 -12.96 1.23
CA VAL A 33 -2.54 -14.12 1.19
C VAL A 33 -1.67 -15.35 1.34
N VAL A 34 -2.08 -16.26 2.23
CA VAL A 34 -1.36 -17.50 2.50
C VAL A 34 -2.30 -18.70 2.44
N ASN A 35 -1.81 -19.79 1.87
CA ASN A 35 -2.45 -21.10 2.00
C ASN A 35 -1.81 -21.83 3.19
N ILE A 36 -2.52 -21.90 4.32
CA ILE A 36 -2.03 -22.54 5.56
C ILE A 36 -1.74 -24.04 5.42
N ARG A 37 -2.22 -24.69 4.34
CA ARG A 37 -1.98 -26.09 4.02
C ARG A 37 -0.91 -26.29 2.94
N ASN A 38 -0.18 -25.22 2.58
CA ASN A 38 0.88 -25.24 1.57
C ASN A 38 0.44 -25.81 0.21
N ARG A 39 -0.82 -25.60 -0.19
CA ARG A 39 -1.32 -26.03 -1.50
C ARG A 39 -1.12 -24.92 -2.53
N LYS A 40 -0.24 -25.17 -3.51
CA LYS A 40 -0.03 -24.29 -4.66
C LYS A 40 -1.29 -24.23 -5.53
N SER A 41 -1.70 -23.02 -5.91
CA SER A 41 -2.88 -22.80 -6.76
C SER A 41 -2.82 -21.40 -7.37
N HIS A 42 -3.29 -21.24 -8.61
CA HIS A 42 -3.43 -19.92 -9.23
C HIS A 42 -4.42 -19.01 -8.47
N ARG A 43 -5.37 -19.61 -7.73
CA ARG A 43 -6.33 -18.88 -6.89
C ARG A 43 -5.67 -17.91 -5.90
N ILE A 44 -4.49 -18.26 -5.37
CA ILE A 44 -3.78 -17.38 -4.42
C ILE A 44 -3.27 -16.10 -5.10
N ILE A 45 -2.95 -16.18 -6.39
CA ILE A 45 -2.53 -15.04 -7.22
C ILE A 45 -3.74 -14.13 -7.47
N GLU A 46 -4.88 -14.70 -7.87
CA GLU A 46 -6.14 -13.95 -8.05
C GLU A 46 -6.54 -13.21 -6.77
N GLN A 47 -6.44 -13.87 -5.61
CA GLN A 47 -6.69 -13.24 -4.32
C GLN A 47 -5.71 -12.09 -4.04
N GLY A 48 -4.42 -12.25 -4.33
CA GLY A 48 -3.43 -11.17 -4.19
C GLY A 48 -3.72 -9.98 -5.11
N LEU A 49 -4.11 -10.23 -6.36
CA LEU A 49 -4.54 -9.17 -7.28
C LEU A 49 -5.81 -8.46 -6.79
N GLN A 50 -6.75 -9.20 -6.18
CA GLN A 50 -7.93 -8.59 -5.57
C GLN A 50 -7.58 -7.68 -4.39
N VAL A 51 -6.57 -8.04 -3.59
CA VAL A 51 -6.06 -7.16 -2.52
C VAL A 51 -5.56 -5.86 -3.12
N LEU A 52 -4.76 -5.89 -4.20
CA LEU A 52 -4.27 -4.68 -4.86
C LEU A 52 -5.42 -3.79 -5.38
N LYS A 53 -6.44 -4.40 -6.02
CA LYS A 53 -7.65 -3.67 -6.45
C LYS A 53 -8.38 -2.98 -5.30
N ASN A 54 -8.42 -3.62 -4.14
CA ASN A 54 -9.06 -3.06 -2.95
C ASN A 54 -8.24 -1.92 -2.34
N LEU A 55 -6.93 -1.85 -2.60
CA LEU A 55 -6.02 -0.82 -2.12
C LEU A 55 -5.95 0.43 -3.03
N THR A 56 -6.64 0.43 -4.17
CA THR A 56 -6.62 1.56 -5.13
C THR A 56 -6.99 2.90 -4.50
N HIS A 57 -7.89 2.93 -3.52
CA HIS A 57 -8.27 4.15 -2.80
C HIS A 57 -7.13 4.79 -1.99
N ARG A 58 -6.00 4.08 -1.84
CA ARG A 58 -4.78 4.57 -1.19
C ARG A 58 -3.67 4.87 -2.21
N GLY A 59 -3.84 4.51 -3.48
CA GLY A 59 -2.89 4.86 -4.53
C GLY A 59 -2.87 6.37 -4.79
N ALA A 60 -1.72 6.89 -5.24
CA ALA A 60 -1.68 8.23 -5.81
C ALA A 60 -2.56 8.28 -7.06
N VAL A 61 -3.36 9.34 -7.18
CA VAL A 61 -4.20 9.60 -8.36
C VAL A 61 -3.69 10.89 -9.01
N GLY A 62 -3.33 10.82 -10.28
CA GLY A 62 -2.87 11.95 -11.09
C GLY A 62 -3.96 12.53 -12.00
N ALA A 63 -3.56 13.39 -12.94
CA ALA A 63 -4.45 13.94 -13.95
C ALA A 63 -4.85 12.90 -15.02
N ASP A 64 -4.00 11.90 -15.28
CA ASP A 64 -4.30 10.77 -16.14
C ASP A 64 -4.90 9.63 -15.30
N PRO A 65 -6.18 9.25 -15.52
CA PRO A 65 -6.83 8.18 -14.76
C PRO A 65 -6.23 6.79 -15.03
N LEU A 66 -5.39 6.63 -16.05
CA LEU A 66 -4.71 5.37 -16.38
C LEU A 66 -3.31 5.28 -15.76
N ALA A 67 -2.79 6.38 -15.21
CA ALA A 67 -1.47 6.42 -14.59
C ALA A 67 -1.54 6.20 -13.08
N GLY A 68 -0.52 5.54 -12.54
CA GLY A 68 -0.30 5.40 -11.10
C GLY A 68 1.17 5.18 -10.78
N ASP A 69 1.58 5.48 -9.55
CA ASP A 69 3.00 5.44 -9.14
C ASP A 69 3.59 4.02 -9.15
N GLY A 70 2.77 3.00 -8.86
CA GLY A 70 3.17 1.61 -8.95
C GLY A 70 2.36 0.65 -8.07
N ALA A 71 2.23 -0.59 -8.52
CA ALA A 71 1.69 -1.70 -7.75
C ALA A 71 2.45 -2.98 -8.09
N GLY A 72 2.58 -3.90 -7.14
CA GLY A 72 3.34 -5.14 -7.35
C GLY A 72 2.88 -6.26 -6.43
N ILE A 73 3.18 -7.49 -6.85
CA ILE A 73 2.93 -8.71 -6.08
C ILE A 73 4.22 -9.54 -6.04
N LEU A 74 4.61 -9.97 -4.84
CA LEU A 74 5.69 -10.93 -4.64
C LEU A 74 5.07 -12.33 -4.53
N ILE A 75 5.56 -13.27 -5.35
CA ILE A 75 5.07 -14.64 -5.40
C ILE A 75 6.22 -15.63 -5.28
N GLN A 76 5.92 -16.88 -4.93
CA GLN A 76 6.89 -17.97 -5.09
C GLN A 76 7.21 -18.17 -6.57
N MET A 77 8.45 -18.60 -6.87
CA MET A 77 8.88 -18.88 -8.24
C MET A 77 7.91 -19.86 -8.93
N PRO A 78 7.28 -19.46 -10.06
CA PRO A 78 6.34 -20.31 -10.79
C PRO A 78 7.10 -21.29 -11.70
N ASP A 79 7.87 -22.21 -11.11
CA ASP A 79 8.78 -23.13 -11.80
C ASP A 79 8.13 -23.88 -13.00
N ALA A 80 6.94 -24.44 -12.81
CA ALA A 80 6.22 -25.15 -13.87
C ALA A 80 5.89 -24.26 -15.08
N HIS A 81 5.59 -22.98 -14.87
CA HIS A 81 5.34 -22.04 -15.96
C HIS A 81 6.65 -21.63 -16.64
N LEU A 82 7.69 -21.30 -15.86
CA LEU A 82 8.97 -20.85 -16.38
C LEU A 82 9.75 -21.92 -17.15
N ARG A 83 9.51 -23.22 -16.89
CA ARG A 83 10.10 -24.32 -17.66
C ARG A 83 9.33 -24.69 -18.92
N ALA A 84 8.07 -24.29 -19.02
CA ALA A 84 7.21 -24.60 -20.16
C ALA A 84 7.33 -23.58 -21.31
N VAL A 85 8.11 -22.51 -21.10
CA VAL A 85 8.35 -21.42 -22.06
C VAL A 85 9.74 -21.47 -22.66
#